data_AF-A0A418KHH1-F1
#
_entry.id   AF-A0A418KHH1-F1
#
_cell.length_a   1.000
_cell.length_b   1.000
_cell.length_c   1.000
_cell.angle_alpha   90.00
_cell.angle_beta   90.00
_cell.angle_gamma   90.00
#
_symmetry.space_group_name_H-M   'P 1'
#
loop_
_entity.id
_entity.type
_entity.pdbx_description
1 polymer ?
#
loop_
_entity_poly.entity_id
_entity_poly.type
_entity_poly.pdbx_seq_one_letter_code
_entity_poly.pdbx_strand_id
1 'polypeptide(L)' 'MNRAVVKIATGMISVSIVDAFRLRHAIGEDVAFEALRRWLRGGGRPAELLRAANQLSRAQPALLHTLQVLG' A
#
# COMPACT_ATOMS: atom_id res chain seq x y z
N MET A 1 11.93 8.40 -19.55
CA MET A 1 11.41 7.29 -18.70
C MET A 1 10.01 6.92 -19.19
N ASN A 2 9.79 5.69 -19.67
CA ASN A 2 8.52 5.27 -20.31
C ASN A 2 7.39 5.17 -19.26
N ARG A 3 6.21 5.73 -19.54
CA ARG A 3 5.02 5.67 -18.64
C ARG A 3 4.65 4.25 -18.23
N ALA A 4 4.93 3.25 -19.09
CA ALA A 4 4.73 1.84 -18.78
C ALA A 4 5.62 1.34 -17.63
N VAL A 5 6.90 1.74 -17.61
CA VAL A 5 7.87 1.35 -16.57
C VAL A 5 7.48 1.96 -15.22
N VAL A 6 7.05 3.23 -15.22
CA VAL A 6 6.54 3.89 -14.00
C VAL A 6 5.29 3.18 -13.47
N LYS A 7 4.34 2.81 -14.34
CA LYS A 7 3.11 2.12 -13.93
C LYS A 7 3.38 0.72 -13.37
N ILE A 8 4.32 -0.03 -13.96
CA ILE A 8 4.73 -1.35 -13.46
C ILE A 8 5.42 -1.21 -12.10
N ALA A 9 6.35 -0.26 -11.96
CA ALA A 9 7.04 0.00 -10.69
C ALA A 9 6.07 0.44 -9.58
N THR A 10 5.12 1.34 -9.86
CA THR A 10 4.08 1.74 -8.91
C THR A 10 3.17 0.58 -8.53
N GLY A 11 2.82 -0.30 -9.49
CA GLY A 11 2.05 -1.52 -9.24
C GLY A 11 2.79 -2.54 -8.37
N MET A 12 4.11 -2.68 -8.52
CA MET A 12 4.91 -3.55 -7.65
C MET A 12 5.00 -2.99 -6.23
N ILE A 13 5.17 -1.67 -6.08
CA ILE A 13 5.26 -1.05 -4.76
C ILE A 13 3.91 -1.13 -4.01
N SER A 14 2.79 -0.96 -4.71
CA SER A 14 1.47 -1.09 -4.09
C SER A 14 1.19 -2.52 -3.60
N VAL A 15 1.62 -3.55 -4.33
CA VAL A 15 1.54 -4.95 -3.89
C VAL A 15 2.39 -5.21 -2.64
N SER A 16 3.63 -4.70 -2.60
CA SER A 16 4.51 -4.86 -1.42
C SER A 16 3.96 -4.19 -0.15
N ILE A 17 3.30 -3.04 -0.28
CA ILE A 17 2.63 -2.38 0.86
C ILE A 17 1.43 -3.20 1.32
N VAL A 18 0.63 -3.70 0.38
CA VAL A 18 -0.49 -4.58 0.71
C VAL A 18 -0.01 -5.83 1.45
N ASP A 19 1.10 -6.43 1.04
CA ASP A 19 1.69 -7.58 1.75
C ASP A 19 2.26 -7.19 3.12
N ALA A 20 2.86 -6.00 3.27
CA ALA A 20 3.27 -5.50 4.59
C ALA A 20 2.06 -5.37 5.54
N PHE A 21 0.90 -4.92 5.04
CA PHE A 21 -0.33 -4.89 5.83
C PHE A 21 -0.91 -6.28 6.11
N ARG A 22 -0.78 -7.24 5.18
CA ARG A 22 -1.19 -8.64 5.39
C ARG A 22 -0.33 -9.32 6.45
N LEU A 23 0.96 -9.03 6.46
CA LEU A 23 1.93 -9.63 7.36
C LEU A 23 2.17 -8.81 8.63
N ARG A 24 1.42 -7.71 8.87
CA ARG A 24 1.64 -6.81 10.02
C ARG A 24 1.67 -7.50 11.38
N HIS A 25 0.92 -8.60 11.54
CA HIS A 25 0.94 -9.41 12.77
C HIS A 25 2.25 -10.19 12.96
N ALA A 26 3.01 -10.42 11.88
CA ALA A 26 4.29 -11.12 11.88
C ALA A 26 5.50 -10.17 11.84
N ILE A 27 5.38 -9.00 11.21
CA ILE A 27 6.49 -8.03 11.04
C ILE A 27 6.36 -6.77 11.93
N GLY A 28 5.27 -6.64 12.67
CA GLY A 28 4.94 -5.46 13.47
C GLY A 28 4.13 -4.43 12.68
N GLU A 29 3.16 -3.79 13.36
CA GLU A 29 2.28 -2.80 12.72
C GLU A 29 3.04 -1.53 12.29
N ASP A 30 4.05 -1.12 13.05
CA ASP A 30 4.86 0.08 12.78
C ASP A 30 5.56 0.01 11.41
N VAL A 31 6.00 -1.18 11.00
CA VAL A 31 6.67 -1.39 9.70
C VAL A 31 5.70 -1.18 8.54
N ALA A 32 4.47 -1.69 8.68
CA ALA A 32 3.42 -1.50 7.67
C ALA A 32 3.03 -0.01 7.55
N PHE A 33 2.91 0.69 8.68
CA PHE A 33 2.58 2.12 8.69
C PHE A 33 3.70 2.99 8.09
N GLU A 34 4.96 2.72 8.43
CA GLU A 34 6.08 3.50 7.89
C GLU A 34 6.26 3.26 6.37
N ALA A 35 6.07 2.03 5.91
CA ALA A 35 6.07 1.71 4.47
C ALA A 35 4.98 2.52 3.72
N LEU A 36 3.76 2.59 4.28
CA LEU A 36 2.68 3.38 3.71
C LEU A 36 3.00 4.89 3.70
N ARG A 37 3.50 5.44 4.81
CA ARG A 37 3.87 6.85 4.91
C ARG A 37 4.94 7.23 3.89
N ARG A 38 5.97 6.40 3.73
CA ARG A 38 7.01 6.61 2.72
C ARG A 38 6.45 6.63 1.30
N TRP A 39 5.53 5.73 1.01
CA TRP A 39 4.90 5.67 -0.31
C TRP A 39 3.98 6.86 -0.59
N LEU A 40 3.19 7.31 0.39
CA LEU A 40 2.37 8.51 0.27
C LEU A 40 3.23 9.76 0.03
N ARG A 41 4.33 9.92 0.79
CA ARG A 41 5.30 11.01 0.56
C ARG A 41 5.95 10.96 -0.83
N GLY A 42 6.07 9.76 -1.42
CA GLY A 42 6.58 9.56 -2.78
C GLY A 42 5.57 9.84 -3.90
N GLY A 43 4.38 10.35 -3.59
CA GLY A 43 3.31 10.61 -4.58
C GLY A 43 2.41 9.39 -4.86
N GLY A 44 2.44 8.39 -3.98
CA GLY A 44 1.53 7.25 -4.02
C GLY A 44 0.06 7.68 -3.94
N ARG A 45 -0.78 7.17 -4.84
CA ARG A 45 -2.21 7.50 -4.89
C ARG A 45 -3.03 6.46 -4.15
N PRO A 46 -3.67 6.78 -3.01
CA PRO A 46 -4.43 5.81 -2.19
C PRO A 46 -5.40 4.93 -2.99
N ALA A 47 -6.04 5.48 -4.03
CA ALA A 47 -6.94 4.74 -4.92
C ALA A 47 -6.26 3.58 -5.68
N GLU A 48 -4.98 3.72 -6.07
CA GLU A 48 -4.21 2.64 -6.72
C GLU A 48 -3.88 1.52 -5.74
N LEU A 49 -3.59 1.88 -4.49
CA LEU A 49 -3.33 0.91 -3.43
C LEU A 49 -4.60 0.17 -3.01
N LEU A 50 -5.74 0.86 -2.95
CA LEU A 50 -7.04 0.24 -2.72
C LEU A 50 -7.43 -0.72 -3.85
N ARG A 51 -7.15 -0.37 -5.12
CA ARG A 51 -7.36 -1.32 -6.23
C ARG A 51 -6.50 -2.57 -6.10
N ALA A 52 -5.24 -2.43 -5.68
CA ALA A 52 -4.37 -3.58 -5.41
C ALA A 52 -4.87 -4.41 -4.22
N ALA A 53 -5.32 -3.75 -3.14
CA ALA A 53 -5.90 -4.42 -1.97
C ALA A 53 -7.22 -5.12 -2.28
N ASN A 54 -8.03 -4.62 -3.22
CA ASN A 54 -9.26 -5.28 -3.68
C ASN A 54 -8.97 -6.62 -4.36
N GLN A 55 -7.82 -6.77 -5.02
CA GLN A 55 -7.38 -8.06 -5.58
C GLN A 55 -6.91 -9.03 -4.48
N LEU A 56 -6.70 -8.52 -3.26
CA LEU A 56 -6.15 -9.24 -2.12
C LEU A 56 -7.09 -9.09 -0.92
N SER A 57 -8.24 -9.78 -0.97
CA SER A 57 -9.44 -9.59 -0.13
C SER A 57 -9.24 -9.46 1.38
N ARG A 58 -8.11 -9.90 1.95
CA ARG A 58 -7.81 -9.83 3.39
C ARG A 58 -7.16 -8.51 3.85
N ALA A 59 -6.64 -7.71 2.92
CA ALA A 59 -5.90 -6.49 3.26
C ALA A 59 -6.75 -5.21 3.22
N GLN A 60 -7.90 -5.26 2.54
CA GLN A 60 -8.73 -4.10 2.25
C GLN A 60 -9.26 -3.37 3.51
N PRO A 61 -9.82 -4.05 4.54
CA PRO A 61 -10.37 -3.35 5.70
C PRO A 61 -9.30 -2.64 6.53
N ALA A 62 -8.16 -3.29 6.76
CA ALA A 62 -7.04 -2.72 7.53
C ALA A 62 -6.43 -1.51 6.83
N LEU A 63 -6.32 -1.57 5.50
CA LEU A 63 -5.79 -0.48 4.70
C LEU A 63 -6.73 0.73 4.68
N LEU A 64 -8.04 0.51 4.52
CA LEU A 64 -9.04 1.57 4.55
C LEU A 64 -9.03 2.31 5.89
N HIS A 65 -9.05 1.58 7.00
CA HIS A 65 -8.99 2.17 8.34
C HIS A 65 -7.73 3.04 8.51
N THR A 66 -6.58 2.54 8.04
CA THR A 66 -5.32 3.28 8.13
C THR A 66 -5.34 4.57 7.31
N LEU A 67 -5.85 4.52 6.08
CA LEU A 67 -5.95 5.71 5.22
C LEU A 67 -6.90 6.76 5.80
N GLN A 68 -7.93 6.34 6.53
CA GLN A 68 -8.84 7.27 7.23
C GLN A 68 -8.17 7.94 8.43
N VAL A 69 -7.30 7.24 9.14
CA VAL A 69 -6.54 7.79 10.29
C VAL A 69 -5.41 8.71 9.85
N LEU A 70 -4.79 8.45 8.70
CA LEU A 70 -3.69 9.24 8.15
C LEU A 70 -4.15 10.41 7.24
N GLY A 71 -5.45 10.55 7.03
CA GLY A 71 -6.06 11.62 6.23
C GLY A 71 -5.84 13.00 6.82
#